data_AF-A0A9W6KYI8-F1
#
_entry.id   AF-A0A9W6KYI8-F1
#
_cell.length_a   1.000
_cell.length_b   1.000
_cell.length_c   1.000
_cell.angle_alpha   90.00
_cell.angle_beta   90.00
_cell.angle_gamma   90.00
#
_symmetry.space_group_name_H-M   'P 1'
#
loop_
_entity.id
_entity.type
_entity.pdbx_description
1 polymer ?
#
loop_
_entity_poly.entity_id
_entity_poly.type
_entity_poly.pdbx_seq_one_letter_code
_entity_poly.pdbx_strand_id
1 'polypeptide(L)' 'MSFCPGCGASLEDPASFVQEFWSGADRNFLGWCAACGLLSTVVLPAAIVSHEPEH' A
#
# COMPACT_ATOMS: atom_id res chain seq x y z
N MET A 1 -6.87 1.53 -2.76
CA MET A 1 -5.63 0.89 -3.26
C MET A 1 -6.06 -0.10 -4.35
N SER A 2 -5.78 0.19 -5.62
CA SER A 2 -6.26 -0.65 -6.75
C SER A 2 -5.17 -1.48 -7.43
N PHE A 3 -3.90 -1.14 -7.25
CA PHE A 3 -2.76 -1.85 -7.85
C PHE A 3 -1.69 -2.16 -6.81
N CYS A 4 -1.00 -3.30 -6.99
CA CYS A 4 0.08 -3.73 -6.12
C CYS A 4 1.32 -2.83 -6.28
N PRO A 5 1.88 -2.26 -5.20
CA PRO A 5 3.08 -1.43 -5.27
C PRO A 5 4.35 -2.21 -5.63
N GLY A 6 4.34 -3.55 -5.48
CA GLY A 6 5.48 -4.41 -5.82
C GLY A 6 5.52 -4.80 -7.29
N CYS A 7 4.40 -5.25 -7.86
CA CYS A 7 4.37 -5.82 -9.21
C CYS A 7 3.40 -5.13 -10.19
N GLY A 8 2.62 -4.14 -9.74
CA GLY A 8 1.65 -3.43 -10.58
C GLY A 8 0.38 -4.21 -10.92
N ALA A 9 0.23 -5.47 -10.49
CA ALA A 9 -1.00 -6.24 -10.72
C ALA A 9 -2.22 -5.59 -10.04
N SER A 10 -3.41 -5.79 -10.64
CA SER A 10 -4.66 -5.33 -10.03
C SER A 10 -4.91 -6.06 -8.70
N LEU A 11 -5.35 -5.30 -7.69
CA LEU A 11 -5.79 -5.82 -6.39
C LEU A 11 -7.31 -5.92 -6.28
N GLU A 12 -8.03 -5.62 -7.37
CA GLU A 12 -9.48 -5.88 -7.48
C GLU A 12 -9.77 -7.35 -7.79
N ASP A 13 -8.72 -8.15 -8.08
CA ASP A 13 -8.81 -9.61 -8.14
C ASP A 13 -9.34 -10.15 -6.80
N PRO A 14 -10.43 -10.95 -6.78
CA PRO A 14 -10.98 -11.53 -5.55
C PRO A 14 -10.03 -12.42 -4.75
N ALA A 15 -8.96 -12.93 -5.38
CA ALA A 15 -7.91 -13.65 -4.68
C ALA A 15 -7.01 -12.71 -3.88
N SER A 16 -6.91 -11.43 -4.24
CA SER A 16 -6.17 -10.42 -3.47
C SER A 16 -7.01 -9.86 -2.32
N PHE A 17 -6.36 -9.21 -1.37
CA PHE A 17 -7.01 -8.63 -0.20
C PHE A 17 -6.60 -7.18 -0.03
N VAL A 18 -7.60 -6.31 0.21
CA VAL A 18 -7.39 -4.91 0.58
C VAL A 18 -8.34 -4.56 1.71
N GLN A 19 -7.80 -4.09 2.83
CA GLN A 19 -8.57 -3.61 3.97
C GLN A 19 -8.13 -2.21 4.34
N GLU A 20 -9.10 -1.30 4.37
CA GLU A 20 -8.92 0.01 4.99
C GLU A 20 -8.94 -0.13 6.52
N PHE A 21 -8.04 0.59 7.19
CA PHE A 21 -8.02 0.68 8.65
C PHE A 21 -7.54 2.06 9.11
N TRP A 22 -7.86 2.39 10.37
CA TRP A 22 -7.47 3.64 10.99
C TRP A 22 -6.50 3.39 12.15
N SER A 23 -5.48 4.25 12.26
CA SER A 23 -4.58 4.32 13.40
C SER A 23 -4.58 5.76 13.92
N GLY A 24 -5.35 6.03 14.97
CA GLY A 24 -5.60 7.41 15.41
C GLY A 24 -6.30 8.21 14.31
N ALA A 25 -5.66 9.29 13.84
CA ALA A 25 -6.16 10.12 12.75
C ALA A 25 -5.69 9.67 11.35
N ASP A 26 -4.88 8.62 11.26
CA ASP A 26 -4.27 8.18 10.00
C ASP A 26 -5.09 7.12 9.30
N ARG A 27 -5.40 7.37 8.02
CA ARG A 27 -6.07 6.42 7.12
C ARG A 27 -5.05 5.56 6.40
N ASN A 28 -5.15 4.24 6.55
CA ASN A 28 -4.20 3.28 6.01
C ASN A 28 -4.92 2.17 5.23
N PHE A 29 -4.18 1.52 4.33
CA PHE A 29 -4.65 0.35 3.60
C PHE A 29 -3.67 -0.81 3.80
N LEU A 30 -4.14 -1.91 4.36
CA LEU A 30 -3.42 -3.18 4.39
C LEU A 30 -3.78 -3.96 3.13
N GLY A 31 -2.78 -4.34 2.34
CA GLY A 31 -2.95 -5.08 1.10
C GLY A 31 -2.10 -6.34 1.04
N TRP A 32 -2.70 -7.43 0.55
CA TRP A 32 -1.99 -8.63 0.13
C TRP A 32 -2.24 -8.91 -1.35
N CYS A 33 -1.18 -9.14 -2.12
CA CYS A 33 -1.25 -9.41 -3.55
C CYS A 33 -1.13 -10.90 -3.85
N ALA A 34 -2.15 -11.49 -4.47
CA ALA A 34 -2.12 -12.89 -4.89
C ALA A 34 -1.10 -13.16 -6.02
N ALA A 35 -0.75 -12.15 -6.83
CA ALA A 35 0.15 -12.32 -7.97
C ALA A 35 1.63 -12.43 -7.58
N CYS A 36 2.09 -11.62 -6.61
CA CYS A 36 3.50 -11.60 -6.19
C CYS A 36 3.73 -11.96 -4.72
N GLY A 37 2.65 -12.19 -3.95
CA GLY A 37 2.72 -12.52 -2.53
C GLY A 37 3.04 -11.35 -1.61
N LEU A 38 3.22 -10.12 -2.14
CA LEU A 38 3.57 -8.95 -1.33
C LEU A 38 2.46 -8.64 -0.32
N LEU A 39 2.83 -8.59 0.95
CA LEU A 39 2.06 -7.97 2.02
C LEU A 39 2.60 -6.55 2.25
N SER A 40 1.74 -5.54 2.17
CA SER A 40 2.14 -4.14 2.30
C SER A 40 1.09 -3.30 2.99
N THR A 41 1.53 -2.24 3.66
CA THR A 41 0.66 -1.19 4.17
C THR A 41 0.93 0.08 3.38
N VAL A 42 -0.11 0.63 2.75
CA VAL A 42 -0.06 1.95 2.11
C VAL A 42 -0.57 2.97 3.12
N VAL A 43 0.32 3.89 3.49
CA VAL A 43 0.05 5.01 4.39
C VAL A 43 -0.24 6.27 3.57
N LEU A 44 -1.22 7.08 3.98
CA LEU A 44 -1.55 8.35 3.34
C LEU A 44 -1.24 9.52 4.28
N PRO A 45 0.04 9.91 4.43
CA PRO A 45 0.43 10.97 5.35
C PRO A 45 -0.03 12.34 4.84
N ALA A 46 -0.30 13.26 5.76
CA ALA A 46 -0.65 14.64 5.43
C ALA A 46 0.50 15.41 4.76
N ALA A 47 1.75 15.05 5.08
CA ALA A 47 2.96 15.60 4.47
C ALA A 47 4.05 14.52 4.42
N ILE A 48 4.83 14.52 3.33
CA ILE A 48 6.01 13.68 3.18
C ILE A 48 7.23 14.61 3.14
N VAL A 49 8.18 14.38 4.03
CA VAL A 49 9.51 15.00 3.98
C VAL A 49 10.49 13.89 3.63
N SER A 50 11.18 14.04 2.51
CA SER A 50 12.22 13.11 2.06
C SER A 50 13.52 13.88 1.77
N HIS A 51 14.63 13.15 1.76
CA HIS A 51 15.94 13.66 1.36
C HIS A 51 16.57 12.68 0.38
N GLU A 52 17.20 13.20 -0.66
CA GLU A 52 17.98 12.41 -1.61
C GLU A 52 19.44 12.41 -1.14
N PRO A 53 20.08 11.24 -1.00
CA PRO A 53 21.49 11.18 -0.61
C PRO A 53 22.37 11.88 -1.64
N GLU A 54 23.43 12.56 -1.19
CA GLU A 54 24.47 13.06 -2.10
C GLU A 54 25.18 11.87 -2.76
N HIS A 55 25.27 11.92 -4.09
CA HIS A 55 25.82 10.87 -4.95
C HIS A 55 27.36 10.83 -4.90
#